data_AF-A0A0B5D063-F1
#
_entry.id   AF-A0A0B5D063-F1
#
_cell.length_a   1.000
_cell.length_b   1.000
_cell.length_c   1.000
_cell.angle_alpha   90.00
_cell.angle_beta   90.00
_cell.angle_gamma   90.00
#
_symmetry.space_group_name_H-M   'P 1'
#
loop_
_entity.id
_entity.type
_entity.pdbx_description
1 polymer ?
#
loop_
_entity_poly.entity_id
_entity_poly.type
_entity_poly.pdbx_seq_one_letter_code
_entity_poly.pdbx_strand_id
1 'polypeptide(L)'
;MMRKLFAATLAVALATTGITGIPHAAASSSLSSAPAVTNYGDAQKVLDTVLDGYVRHFRTRGYNHSASADNIARLYSEATPVVREQIKKDAAARGIEIETVVFPTNSYESRYRKLVDVSPEPNVGKQYGAYVQLNQYLITATLVYTR
;
A
#
# COMPACT_ATOMS: atom_id res chain seq x y z
N MET A 1 -17.11 24.25 6.97
CA MET A 1 -16.86 24.08 5.51
C MET A 1 -15.71 23.12 5.18
N MET A 2 -14.76 22.84 6.08
CA MET A 2 -13.60 21.95 5.87
C MET A 2 -13.91 20.45 5.64
N ARG A 3 -15.00 19.91 6.22
CA ARG A 3 -15.37 18.47 6.10
C ARG A 3 -15.54 17.97 4.66
N LYS A 4 -15.89 18.86 3.71
CA LYS A 4 -16.16 18.49 2.31
C LYS A 4 -14.88 18.36 1.46
N LEU A 5 -13.79 19.04 1.84
CA LEU A 5 -12.52 18.99 1.12
C LEU A 5 -11.75 17.68 1.40
N PHE A 6 -11.82 17.15 2.63
CA PHE A 6 -11.08 15.95 3.04
C PHE A 6 -11.65 14.63 2.52
N ALA A 7 -12.98 14.53 2.42
CA ALA A 7 -13.62 13.41 1.73
C ALA A 7 -13.30 13.40 0.23
N ALA A 8 -13.11 14.58 -0.36
CA ALA A 8 -12.74 14.72 -1.77
C ALA A 8 -11.28 14.30 -2.03
N THR A 9 -10.31 14.59 -1.15
CA THR A 9 -8.92 14.13 -1.34
C THR A 9 -8.78 12.62 -1.20
N LEU A 10 -9.54 12.00 -0.30
CA LEU A 10 -9.62 10.55 -0.19
C LEU A 10 -10.33 9.95 -1.41
N ALA A 11 -11.46 10.51 -1.84
CA ALA A 11 -12.16 10.07 -3.05
C ALA A 11 -11.32 10.27 -4.32
N VAL A 12 -10.53 11.34 -4.40
CA VAL A 12 -9.59 11.61 -5.51
C VAL A 12 -8.38 10.68 -5.41
N ALA A 13 -7.83 10.41 -4.23
CA ALA A 13 -6.78 9.41 -4.07
C ALA A 13 -7.29 8.01 -4.48
N LEU A 14 -8.46 7.58 -4.00
CA LEU A 14 -9.07 6.30 -4.40
C LEU A 14 -9.46 6.28 -5.89
N ALA A 15 -9.98 7.38 -6.45
CA ALA A 15 -10.33 7.49 -7.86
C ALA A 15 -9.10 7.57 -8.78
N THR A 16 -8.00 8.16 -8.32
CA THR A 16 -6.73 8.23 -9.06
C THR A 16 -5.91 6.96 -8.89
N THR A 17 -6.08 6.20 -7.80
CA THR A 17 -5.43 4.88 -7.58
C THR A 17 -6.26 3.69 -8.07
N GLY A 18 -7.52 3.89 -8.45
CA GLY A 18 -8.42 2.84 -8.95
C GLY A 18 -8.84 1.82 -7.89
N ILE A 19 -8.84 2.19 -6.61
CA ILE A 19 -9.13 1.28 -5.49
C ILE A 19 -10.59 1.49 -5.08
N THR A 20 -11.41 0.46 -5.13
CA THR A 20 -12.84 0.51 -4.74
C THR A 20 -13.11 -0.11 -3.37
N GLY A 21 -12.07 -0.51 -2.62
CA GLY A 21 -12.21 -1.40 -1.45
C GLY A 21 -12.19 -0.77 -0.06
N ILE A 22 -12.01 0.56 0.10
CA ILE A 22 -12.00 1.16 1.45
C ILE A 22 -13.41 1.66 1.78
N PRO A 23 -14.03 1.20 2.87
CA PRO A 23 -15.24 1.81 3.38
C PRO A 23 -14.92 3.27 3.74
N HIS A 24 -15.36 4.20 2.90
CA HIS A 24 -15.11 5.64 3.00
C HIS A 24 -15.47 6.21 4.38
N ALA A 25 -16.37 5.56 5.12
CA ALA A 25 -16.79 5.92 6.47
C ALA A 25 -15.74 5.64 7.57
N ALA A 26 -14.91 4.60 7.43
CA ALA A 26 -13.87 4.26 8.42
C ALA A 26 -12.60 5.12 8.26
N ALA A 27 -12.26 5.46 7.01
CA ALA A 27 -11.14 6.35 6.71
C ALA A 27 -11.46 7.81 7.09
N SER A 28 -12.67 8.31 6.81
CA SER A 28 -13.05 9.71 7.07
C SER A 28 -13.09 10.10 8.56
N SER A 29 -13.48 9.18 9.43
CA SER A 29 -13.52 9.39 10.89
C SER A 29 -12.12 9.40 11.51
N SER A 30 -11.24 8.47 11.10
CA SER A 30 -9.84 8.38 11.56
C SER A 30 -8.92 9.47 10.98
N LEU A 31 -9.25 10.04 9.82
CA LEU A 31 -8.54 11.16 9.20
C LEU A 31 -8.83 12.52 9.87
N SER A 32 -10.03 12.70 10.44
CA SER A 32 -10.46 13.99 11.04
C SER A 32 -9.76 14.34 12.36
N SER A 33 -9.17 13.34 13.03
CA SER A 33 -8.45 13.46 14.30
C SER A 33 -6.97 13.09 14.17
N ALA A 34 -6.51 12.81 12.95
CA ALA A 34 -5.14 12.42 12.67
C ALA A 34 -4.21 13.64 12.78
N PRO A 35 -3.17 13.62 13.64
CA PRO A 35 -2.08 14.56 13.49
C PRO A 35 -1.45 14.33 12.12
N ALA A 36 -1.39 15.38 11.31
CA ALA A 36 -0.73 15.33 10.02
C ALA A 36 0.76 15.02 10.22
N VAL A 37 1.33 14.16 9.37
CA VAL A 37 2.79 14.07 9.27
C VAL A 37 3.28 15.33 8.59
N THR A 38 3.79 16.27 9.39
CA THR A 38 4.19 17.61 8.94
C THR A 38 5.71 17.77 8.79
N ASN A 39 6.50 16.80 9.27
CA ASN A 39 7.96 16.79 9.17
C ASN A 39 8.44 15.63 8.28
N TYR A 40 9.44 15.91 7.44
CA TYR A 40 10.10 14.94 6.58
C TYR A 40 10.70 13.75 7.34
N GLY A 41 11.29 13.98 8.53
CA GLY A 41 11.85 12.91 9.35
C GLY A 41 10.80 11.90 9.83
N ASP A 42 9.62 12.40 10.20
CA ASP A 42 8.50 11.55 10.61
C ASP A 42 7.93 10.78 9.41
N ALA A 43 7.89 11.41 8.22
CA ALA A 43 7.47 10.76 6.99
C ALA A 43 8.37 9.57 6.61
N GLN A 44 9.70 9.76 6.64
CA GLN A 44 10.64 8.67 6.37
C GLN A 44 10.48 7.53 7.38
N LYS A 45 10.39 7.85 8.68
CA LYS A 45 10.20 6.84 9.72
C LYS A 45 8.93 6.01 9.49
N VAL A 46 7.82 6.66 9.10
CA VAL A 46 6.56 5.97 8.80
C VAL A 46 6.71 5.05 7.59
N LEU A 47 7.34 5.53 6.51
CA LEU A 47 7.61 4.75 5.30
C LEU A 47 8.44 3.50 5.62
N ASP A 48 9.56 3.68 6.33
CA ASP A 48 10.48 2.62 6.70
C ASP A 48 9.82 1.58 7.59
N THR A 49 9.01 2.03 8.56
CA THR A 49 8.27 1.12 9.46
C THR A 49 7.29 0.26 8.68
N VAL A 50 6.55 0.85 7.75
CA VAL A 50 5.56 0.11 6.95
C VAL A 50 6.24 -0.85 5.97
N LEU A 51 7.32 -0.41 5.32
CA LEU A 51 8.12 -1.26 4.43
C LEU A 51 8.69 -2.47 5.17
N ASP A 52 9.30 -2.26 6.34
CA ASP A 52 9.76 -3.34 7.21
C ASP A 52 8.63 -4.31 7.57
N GLY A 53 7.44 -3.77 7.88
CA GLY A 53 6.24 -4.57 8.13
C GLY A 53 5.89 -5.50 6.96
N TYR A 54 5.90 -5.00 5.72
CA TYR A 54 5.64 -5.82 4.53
C TYR A 54 6.74 -6.85 4.27
N VAL A 55 8.01 -6.47 4.40
CA VAL A 55 9.14 -7.39 4.24
C VAL A 55 9.03 -8.55 5.24
N ARG A 56 8.75 -8.24 6.52
CA ARG A 56 8.53 -9.25 7.55
C ARG A 56 7.31 -10.11 7.27
N HIS A 57 6.18 -9.50 6.87
CA HIS A 57 4.96 -10.21 6.54
C HIS A 57 5.23 -11.32 5.51
N PHE A 58 5.78 -10.94 4.35
CA PHE A 58 6.01 -11.86 3.25
C PHE A 58 7.11 -12.88 3.59
N ARG A 59 8.18 -12.47 4.27
CA ARG A 59 9.22 -13.39 4.74
C ARG A 59 8.69 -14.44 5.72
N THR A 60 7.87 -14.03 6.70
CA THR A 60 7.23 -14.96 7.65
C THR A 60 6.30 -15.94 6.93
N ARG A 61 5.60 -15.47 5.89
CA ARG A 61 4.75 -16.30 5.03
C ARG A 61 5.53 -17.23 4.10
N GLY A 62 6.86 -17.14 4.03
CA GLY A 62 7.73 -17.99 3.19
C GLY A 62 8.08 -17.44 1.81
N TYR A 63 7.65 -16.23 1.47
CA TYR A 63 7.88 -15.66 0.15
C TYR A 63 9.34 -15.17 -0.01
N ASN A 64 9.83 -15.22 -1.25
CA ASN A 64 11.15 -14.76 -1.66
C ASN A 64 11.09 -13.31 -2.17
N HIS A 65 11.97 -12.45 -1.65
CA HIS A 65 12.08 -11.07 -2.09
C HIS A 65 12.59 -11.00 -3.53
N SER A 66 11.98 -10.16 -4.38
CA SER A 66 12.32 -10.03 -5.80
C SER A 66 12.42 -8.57 -6.20
N ALA A 67 13.62 -8.13 -6.59
CA ALA A 67 13.85 -6.76 -7.09
C ALA A 67 13.03 -6.45 -8.35
N SER A 68 12.71 -7.47 -9.15
CA SER A 68 11.82 -7.33 -10.30
C SER A 68 10.39 -6.99 -9.87
N ALA A 69 9.91 -7.60 -8.78
CA ALA A 69 8.58 -7.31 -8.23
C ALA A 69 8.52 -5.91 -7.63
N ASP A 70 9.57 -5.43 -6.95
CA ASP A 70 9.66 -4.05 -6.47
C ASP A 70 9.59 -3.04 -7.63
N ASN A 71 10.30 -3.32 -8.72
CA ASN A 71 10.28 -2.44 -9.88
C ASN A 71 8.88 -2.39 -10.53
N ILE A 72 8.18 -3.53 -10.61
CA ILE A 72 6.78 -3.57 -11.07
C ILE A 72 5.88 -2.76 -10.12
N ALA A 73 6.06 -2.89 -8.81
CA ALA A 73 5.28 -2.15 -7.82
C ALA A 73 5.45 -0.64 -7.99
N ARG A 74 6.69 -0.18 -8.17
CA ARG A 74 7.01 1.23 -8.43
C ARG A 74 6.44 1.72 -9.76
N LEU A 75 6.67 0.98 -10.85
CA LEU A 75 6.15 1.32 -12.18
C LEU A 75 4.62 1.43 -12.17
N TYR A 76 3.94 0.49 -11.52
CA TYR A 76 2.48 0.52 -11.40
C TYR A 76 2.02 1.75 -10.61
N SER A 77 2.69 2.06 -9.49
CA SER A 77 2.34 3.20 -8.64
C SER A 77 2.50 4.54 -9.39
N GLU A 78 3.56 4.69 -10.18
CA GLU A 78 3.88 5.93 -10.91
C GLU A 78 3.15 6.05 -12.26
N ALA A 79 2.57 4.96 -12.75
CA ALA A 79 1.86 4.91 -14.02
C ALA A 79 0.52 5.67 -14.03
N THR A 80 0.12 6.14 -15.23
CA THR A 80 -1.22 6.68 -15.47
C THR A 80 -2.29 5.57 -15.41
N PRO A 81 -3.59 5.91 -15.22
CA PRO A 81 -4.64 4.91 -15.13
C PRO A 81 -4.69 3.94 -16.32
N VAL A 82 -4.53 4.44 -17.55
CA VAL A 82 -4.52 3.61 -18.77
C VAL A 82 -3.36 2.62 -18.75
N VAL A 83 -2.17 3.07 -18.34
CA VAL A 83 -0.97 2.24 -18.28
C VAL A 83 -1.06 1.21 -17.16
N ARG A 84 -1.70 1.54 -16.03
CA ARG A 84 -1.93 0.60 -14.93
C ARG A 84 -2.78 -0.60 -15.33
N GLU A 85 -3.82 -0.38 -16.11
CA GLU A 85 -4.66 -1.47 -16.64
C GLU A 85 -3.85 -2.41 -17.55
N GLN A 86 -2.96 -1.85 -18.36
CA GLN A 86 -2.06 -2.66 -19.18
C GLN A 86 -1.07 -3.46 -18.33
N ILE A 87 -0.40 -2.82 -17.37
CA ILE A 87 0.53 -3.47 -16.44
C ILE A 87 -0.17 -4.61 -15.68
N LYS A 88 -1.40 -4.40 -15.21
CA LYS A 88 -2.20 -5.45 -14.54
C LYS A 88 -2.49 -6.63 -15.45
N LYS A 89 -2.89 -6.38 -16.70
CA LYS A 89 -3.13 -7.45 -17.68
C LYS A 89 -1.86 -8.25 -17.96
N ASP A 90 -0.75 -7.57 -18.18
CA ASP A 90 0.54 -8.22 -18.47
C ASP A 90 1.07 -9.00 -17.25
N ALA A 91 0.87 -8.47 -16.04
CA ALA A 91 1.21 -9.16 -14.79
C ALA A 91 0.33 -10.40 -14.57
N ALA A 92 -0.98 -10.28 -14.75
CA ALA A 92 -1.92 -11.39 -14.61
C ALA A 92 -1.62 -12.53 -15.59
N ALA A 93 -1.24 -12.21 -16.83
CA ALA A 93 -0.82 -13.20 -17.84
C ALA A 93 0.43 -14.00 -17.41
N ARG A 94 1.20 -13.49 -16.46
CA ARG A 94 2.42 -14.11 -15.90
C ARG A 94 2.19 -14.73 -14.52
N GLY A 95 0.93 -14.82 -14.07
CA GLY A 95 0.60 -15.32 -12.73
C GLY A 95 1.00 -14.38 -11.59
N ILE A 96 1.20 -13.10 -11.89
CA ILE A 96 1.54 -12.06 -10.92
C ILE A 96 0.28 -11.28 -10.56
N GLU A 97 0.09 -11.06 -9.26
CA GLU A 97 -0.97 -10.25 -8.69
C GLU A 97 -0.40 -8.92 -8.21
N ILE A 98 -1.12 -7.83 -8.52
CA ILE A 98 -0.80 -6.47 -8.08
C ILE A 98 -1.95 -5.97 -7.22
N GLU A 99 -1.67 -5.72 -5.96
CA GLU A 99 -2.61 -5.19 -4.99
C GLU A 99 -2.22 -3.77 -4.61
N THR A 100 -3.19 -2.90 -4.39
CA THR A 100 -2.92 -1.57 -3.82
C THR A 100 -3.75 -1.38 -2.56
N VAL A 101 -3.05 -1.09 -1.47
CA VAL A 101 -3.63 -0.86 -0.15
C VAL A 101 -3.45 0.60 0.22
N VAL A 102 -4.50 1.26 0.69
CA VAL A 102 -4.44 2.64 1.18
C VAL A 102 -4.93 2.69 2.62
N PHE A 103 -4.21 3.41 3.48
CA PHE A 103 -4.59 3.58 4.88
C PHE A 103 -4.10 4.92 5.44
N PRO A 104 -4.72 5.43 6.52
CA PRO A 104 -4.33 6.69 7.14
C PRO A 104 -2.91 6.66 7.73
N THR A 105 -2.15 7.74 7.57
CA THR A 105 -0.75 7.82 8.04
C THR A 105 -0.63 7.67 9.56
N ASN A 106 -1.57 8.20 10.33
CA ASN A 106 -1.61 8.06 11.80
C ASN A 106 -1.89 6.61 12.27
N SER A 107 -2.29 5.71 11.38
CA SER A 107 -2.56 4.30 11.72
C SER A 107 -1.37 3.37 11.43
N TYR A 108 -0.21 3.92 11.04
CA TYR A 108 0.93 3.13 10.56
C TYR A 108 1.42 2.08 11.57
N GLU A 109 1.42 2.37 12.87
CA GLU A 109 1.83 1.41 13.91
C GLU A 109 0.85 0.24 14.03
N SER A 110 -0.46 0.52 13.99
CA SER A 110 -1.48 -0.53 13.99
C SER A 110 -1.38 -1.37 12.73
N ARG A 111 -1.13 -0.74 11.57
CA ARG A 111 -0.90 -1.45 10.32
C ARG A 111 0.35 -2.32 10.40
N TYR A 112 1.46 -1.81 10.92
CA TYR A 112 2.69 -2.56 11.12
C TYR A 112 2.46 -3.80 11.98
N ARG A 113 1.77 -3.66 13.13
CA ARG A 113 1.43 -4.80 13.99
C ARG A 113 0.64 -5.87 13.25
N LYS A 114 -0.37 -5.48 12.46
CA LYS A 114 -1.15 -6.43 11.63
C LYS A 114 -0.33 -7.10 10.53
N LEU A 115 0.70 -6.42 10.01
CA LEU A 115 1.57 -6.98 8.99
C LEU A 115 2.50 -8.04 9.59
N VAL A 116 3.06 -7.80 10.77
CA VAL A 116 3.99 -8.74 11.42
C VAL A 116 3.29 -9.85 12.20
N ASP A 117 2.06 -9.64 12.64
CA ASP A 117 1.22 -10.63 13.33
C ASP A 117 0.56 -11.57 12.31
N VAL A 118 1.38 -12.43 11.71
CA VAL A 118 0.94 -13.45 10.75
C VAL A 118 1.63 -14.78 10.98
N SER A 119 0.88 -15.85 10.70
CA SER A 119 1.41 -17.22 10.77
C SER A 119 2.08 -17.60 9.45
N PRO A 120 3.15 -18.42 9.50
CA PRO A 120 3.74 -19.01 8.31
C PRO A 120 2.72 -19.80 7.48
N GLU A 121 2.84 -19.71 6.16
CA GLU A 121 2.08 -20.57 5.25
C GLU A 121 2.95 -21.76 4.85
N PRO A 122 2.48 -23.01 5.00
CA PRO A 122 3.26 -24.17 4.59
C PRO A 122 3.58 -24.15 3.09
N ASN A 123 4.85 -24.39 2.74
CA ASN A 123 5.34 -24.65 1.37
C ASN A 123 5.20 -23.48 0.37
N VAL A 124 5.24 -22.23 0.82
CA VAL A 124 5.20 -21.09 -0.09
C VAL A 124 6.62 -20.71 -0.54
N GLY A 125 6.86 -20.69 -1.86
CA GLY A 125 8.13 -20.29 -2.49
C GLY A 125 7.99 -19.16 -3.50
N LYS A 126 6.89 -18.40 -3.39
CA LYS A 126 6.45 -17.32 -4.29
C LYS A 126 7.36 -16.11 -4.23
N GLN A 127 7.36 -15.27 -5.27
CA GLN A 127 8.10 -14.01 -5.28
C GLN A 127 7.23 -12.86 -4.81
N TYR A 128 7.83 -11.88 -4.13
CA TYR A 128 7.15 -10.65 -3.73
C TYR A 128 8.02 -9.40 -3.88
N GLY A 129 7.36 -8.25 -3.94
CA GLY A 129 7.94 -6.91 -3.86
C GLY A 129 6.91 -5.89 -3.40
N ALA A 130 7.36 -4.78 -2.84
CA ALA A 130 6.50 -3.75 -2.27
C ALA A 130 7.06 -2.35 -2.50
N TYR A 131 6.20 -1.43 -2.91
CA TYR A 131 6.51 -0.01 -3.00
C TYR A 131 5.50 0.78 -2.19
N VAL A 132 5.99 1.59 -1.25
CA VAL A 132 5.17 2.39 -0.35
C VAL A 132 5.41 3.86 -0.65
N GLN A 133 4.33 4.60 -0.81
CA GLN A 133 4.32 6.04 -0.90
C GLN A 133 3.47 6.60 0.24
N LEU A 134 3.76 7.83 0.64
CA LEU A 134 2.92 8.55 1.57
C LEU A 134 2.70 9.99 1.11
N ASN A 135 1.56 10.53 1.51
CA ASN A 135 1.34 11.96 1.57
C ASN A 135 1.02 12.34 3.02
N GLN A 136 0.70 13.61 3.25
CA GLN A 136 0.42 14.15 4.58
C GLN A 136 -0.64 13.37 5.37
N TYR A 137 -1.53 12.64 4.70
CA TYR A 137 -2.71 11.99 5.29
C TYR A 137 -2.81 10.49 5.04
N LEU A 138 -2.23 10.00 3.94
CA LEU A 138 -2.40 8.63 3.47
C LEU A 138 -1.07 7.98 3.18
N ILE A 139 -1.02 6.67 3.45
CA ILE A 139 0.00 5.76 2.97
C ILE A 139 -0.64 4.88 1.91
N THR A 140 0.01 4.78 0.76
CA THR A 140 -0.37 3.92 -0.36
C THR A 140 0.73 2.88 -0.54
N ALA A 141 0.40 1.61 -0.38
CA ALA A 141 1.30 0.50 -0.62
C ALA A 141 0.85 -0.28 -1.87
N THR A 142 1.71 -0.35 -2.88
CA THR A 142 1.56 -1.24 -4.02
C THR A 142 2.35 -2.51 -3.75
N LEU A 143 1.66 -3.65 -3.74
CA LEU A 143 2.21 -4.96 -3.46
C LEU A 143 2.16 -5.78 -4.73
N VAL A 144 3.24 -6.50 -5.01
CA VAL A 144 3.35 -7.39 -6.15
C VAL A 144 3.76 -8.75 -5.62
N TYR A 145 2.99 -9.79 -5.94
CA TYR A 145 3.31 -11.16 -5.53
C TYR A 145 2.88 -12.17 -6.59
N THR A 146 3.58 -13.29 -6.67
CA THR A 146 3.17 -14.40 -7.56
C THR A 146 2.08 -15.23 -6.89
N ARG A 147 1.14 -15.77 -7.68
CA ARG A 147 0.16 -16.75 -7.20
C ARG A 147 0.70 -18.16 -7.10
#